data_AF-A0A1X1RJ58-F1
#
_entry.id   AF-A0A1X1RJ58-F1
#
_cell.length_a   1.000
_cell.length_b   1.000
_cell.length_c   1.000
_cell.angle_alpha   90.00
_cell.angle_beta   90.00
_cell.angle_gamma   90.00
#
_symmetry.space_group_name_H-M   'P 1'
#
loop_
_entity.id
_entity.type
_entity.pdbx_description
1 polymer ?
#
loop_
_entity_poly.entity_id
_entity_poly.type
_entity_poly.pdbx_seq_one_letter_code
_entity_poly.pdbx_strand_id
1 'polypeptide(L)'
;MDDAERRDRALRRLARFDRIREAAALADQAVVAERFGIDDREAARLVRQVERWDDGDEAEELILRAWVDGGDRDELVAELSRREYTFPEYAPYPFEGRLPGTWDRVVRAMLHGYLSDDEFERARGVVKPERE
;
A
#
# COMPACT_ATOMS: atom_id res chain seq x y z
N MET A 1 8.35 15.72 10.18
CA MET A 1 9.16 14.65 9.58
C MET A 1 9.96 15.30 8.48
N ASP A 2 11.29 15.26 8.59
CA ASP A 2 12.15 15.75 7.51
C ASP A 2 12.22 14.73 6.35
N ASP A 3 12.83 15.12 5.23
CA ASP A 3 12.88 14.26 4.04
C ASP A 3 13.73 13.00 4.25
N ALA A 4 14.72 13.04 5.15
CA ALA A 4 15.55 11.88 5.46
C ALA A 4 14.77 10.85 6.29
N GLU A 5 14.03 11.29 7.29
CA GLU A 5 13.10 10.46 8.06
C GLU A 5 12.00 9.87 7.18
N ARG A 6 11.46 10.68 6.26
CA ARG A 6 10.47 10.21 5.27
C ARG A 6 11.08 9.15 4.36
N ARG A 7 12.33 9.34 3.93
CA ARG A 7 13.04 8.38 3.07
C ARG A 7 13.30 7.06 3.78
N ASP A 8 13.80 7.10 5.00
CA ASP A 8 14.03 5.91 5.79
C ASP A 8 12.71 5.15 6.07
N ARG A 9 11.62 5.86 6.34
CA ARG A 9 10.29 5.24 6.48
C ARG A 9 9.83 4.57 5.20
N ALA A 10 9.98 5.23 4.04
CA ALA A 10 9.63 4.66 2.74
C ALA A 10 10.42 3.38 2.46
N LEU A 11 11.74 3.41 2.66
CA LEU A 11 12.63 2.26 2.46
C LEU A 11 12.27 1.08 3.37
N ARG A 12 11.98 1.34 4.66
CA ARG A 12 11.52 0.28 5.58
C ARG A 12 10.18 -0.33 5.15
N ARG A 13 9.28 0.49 4.60
CA ARG A 13 7.98 0.03 4.11
C ARG A 13 8.13 -0.79 2.81
N LEU A 14 8.98 -0.36 1.88
CA LEU A 14 9.31 -1.09 0.65
C LEU A 14 9.99 -2.43 0.96
N ALA A 15 10.97 -2.46 1.86
CA ALA A 15 11.62 -3.71 2.29
C ALA A 15 10.61 -4.73 2.87
N ARG A 16 9.57 -4.24 3.56
CA ARG A 16 8.47 -5.10 4.01
C ARG A 16 7.63 -5.63 2.84
N PHE A 17 7.35 -4.80 1.84
CA PHE A 17 6.63 -5.21 0.64
C PHE A 17 7.40 -6.24 -0.18
N ASP A 18 8.70 -6.01 -0.41
CA ASP A 18 9.58 -6.97 -1.07
C ASP A 18 9.58 -8.31 -0.34
N ARG A 19 9.67 -8.28 1.00
CA ARG A 19 9.59 -9.50 1.83
C ARG A 19 8.25 -10.24 1.68
N ILE A 20 7.13 -9.52 1.59
CA ILE A 20 5.81 -10.12 1.39
C ILE A 20 5.71 -10.72 -0.02
N ARG A 21 6.17 -10.03 -1.06
CA ARG A 21 6.18 -10.55 -2.43
C ARG A 21 7.05 -11.80 -2.57
N GLU A 22 8.23 -11.78 -1.97
CA GLU A 22 9.10 -12.94 -1.97
C GLU A 22 8.44 -14.12 -1.25
N ALA A 23 7.76 -13.89 -0.13
CA ALA A 23 6.99 -14.95 0.54
C ALA A 23 5.80 -15.45 -0.28
N ALA A 24 5.12 -14.57 -1.01
CA ALA A 24 4.00 -14.94 -1.89
C ALA A 24 4.44 -15.82 -3.07
N ALA A 25 5.70 -15.71 -3.49
CA ALA A 25 6.28 -16.56 -4.51
C ALA A 25 6.63 -17.98 -4.01
N LEU A 26 6.54 -18.24 -2.70
CA LEU A 26 6.84 -19.53 -2.08
C LEU A 26 5.54 -20.33 -1.86
N ALA A 27 5.64 -21.64 -2.02
CA ALA A 27 4.47 -22.52 -2.06
C ALA A 27 3.85 -22.82 -0.68
N ASP A 28 4.65 -22.88 0.39
CA ASP A 28 4.17 -23.23 1.73
C ASP A 28 4.94 -22.54 2.87
N GLN A 29 4.36 -22.57 4.07
CA GLN A 29 4.91 -21.93 5.27
C GLN A 29 6.28 -22.48 5.68
N ALA A 30 6.54 -23.78 5.51
CA ALA A 30 7.82 -24.38 5.90
C ALA A 30 8.94 -23.88 4.97
N VAL A 31 8.65 -23.77 3.67
CA VAL A 31 9.56 -23.14 2.69
C VAL A 31 9.79 -21.67 3.01
N VAL A 32 8.75 -20.94 3.45
CA VAL A 32 8.89 -19.56 3.94
C VAL A 32 9.82 -19.50 5.16
N ALA A 33 9.60 -20.37 6.16
CA ALA A 33 10.42 -20.40 7.38
C ALA A 33 11.91 -20.67 7.05
N GLU A 34 12.18 -21.67 6.22
CA GLU A 34 13.52 -22.02 5.76
C GLU A 34 14.16 -20.88 4.96
N ARG A 35 13.45 -20.34 3.95
CA ARG A 35 13.96 -19.29 3.05
C ARG A 35 14.39 -18.03 3.78
N PHE A 36 13.63 -17.62 4.79
CA PHE A 36 13.88 -16.40 5.56
C PHE A 36 14.68 -16.65 6.85
N GLY A 37 14.99 -17.91 7.19
CA GLY A 37 15.68 -18.26 8.43
C GLY A 37 14.91 -17.82 9.69
N ILE A 38 13.60 -17.96 9.67
CA ILE A 38 12.68 -17.55 10.76
C ILE A 38 11.94 -18.74 11.34
N ASP A 39 11.35 -18.56 12.53
CA ASP A 39 10.54 -19.59 13.16
C ASP A 39 9.14 -19.74 12.50
N ASP A 40 8.46 -20.84 12.81
CA ASP A 40 7.13 -21.16 12.26
C ASP A 40 6.08 -20.08 12.57
N ARG A 41 6.17 -19.42 13.73
CA ARG A 41 5.21 -18.39 14.13
C ARG A 41 5.38 -17.13 13.29
N GLU A 42 6.62 -16.73 13.04
CA GLU A 42 6.97 -15.62 12.16
C GLU A 42 6.62 -15.93 10.71
N ALA A 43 6.89 -17.14 10.22
CA ALA A 43 6.49 -17.59 8.89
C ALA A 43 4.97 -17.57 8.73
N ALA A 44 4.22 -18.10 9.69
CA ALA A 44 2.76 -18.04 9.70
C ALA A 44 2.23 -16.59 9.68
N ARG A 45 2.91 -15.67 10.38
CA ARG A 45 2.56 -14.24 10.37
C ARG A 45 2.84 -13.59 9.01
N LEU A 46 3.88 -14.02 8.31
CA LEU A 46 4.22 -13.53 6.98
C LEU A 46 3.24 -14.07 5.92
N VAL A 47 2.90 -15.36 5.97
CA VAL A 47 1.85 -15.96 5.11
C VAL A 47 0.51 -15.24 5.31
N ARG A 48 0.10 -14.98 6.55
CA ARG A 48 -1.10 -14.17 6.83
C ARG A 48 -1.04 -12.72 6.35
N GLN A 49 0.14 -12.19 6.04
CA GLN A 49 0.28 -10.87 5.40
C GLN A 49 0.16 -10.99 3.89
N VAL A 50 0.68 -12.05 3.29
CA VAL A 50 0.45 -12.39 1.88
C VAL A 50 -1.05 -12.54 1.61
N GLU A 51 -1.75 -13.32 2.43
CA GLU A 51 -3.21 -13.54 2.28
C GLU A 51 -4.06 -12.26 2.42
N ARG A 52 -3.53 -11.24 3.11
CA ARG A 52 -4.20 -9.96 3.34
C ARG A 52 -3.73 -8.86 2.39
N TRP A 53 -2.81 -9.17 1.49
CA TRP A 53 -2.34 -8.23 0.50
C TRP A 53 -3.49 -7.80 -0.40
N ASP A 54 -3.66 -6.50 -0.61
CA ASP A 54 -4.75 -5.92 -1.37
C ASP A 54 -4.26 -4.84 -2.36
N ASP A 55 -5.17 -4.37 -3.22
CA ASP A 55 -4.88 -3.33 -4.22
C ASP A 55 -4.39 -2.02 -3.58
N GLY A 56 -4.73 -1.78 -2.31
CA GLY A 56 -4.27 -0.63 -1.55
C GLY A 56 -2.79 -0.75 -1.19
N ASP A 57 -2.34 -1.92 -0.74
CA ASP A 57 -0.92 -2.18 -0.50
C ASP A 57 -0.11 -2.11 -1.82
N GLU A 58 -0.67 -2.54 -2.96
CA GLU A 58 -0.04 -2.34 -4.28
C GLU A 58 0.02 -0.88 -4.73
N ALA A 59 -1.00 -0.08 -4.42
CA ALA A 59 -1.01 1.35 -4.67
C ALA A 59 0.04 2.08 -3.82
N GLU A 60 0.11 1.75 -2.54
CA GLU A 60 1.15 2.27 -1.64
C GLU A 60 2.55 1.87 -2.14
N GLU A 61 2.75 0.62 -2.58
CA GLU A 61 4.02 0.15 -3.13
C GLU A 61 4.45 0.97 -4.35
N LEU A 62 3.57 1.18 -5.35
CA LEU A 62 3.91 1.97 -6.54
C LEU A 62 4.31 3.41 -6.17
N ILE A 63 3.54 4.05 -5.29
CA ILE A 63 3.81 5.44 -4.88
C ILE A 63 5.18 5.55 -4.20
N LEU A 64 5.49 4.62 -3.29
CA LEU A 64 6.75 4.63 -2.56
C LEU A 64 7.94 4.34 -3.47
N ARG A 65 7.84 3.39 -4.40
CA ARG A 65 8.90 3.13 -5.40
C ARG A 65 9.15 4.37 -6.24
N ALA A 66 8.09 4.96 -6.82
CA ALA A 66 8.21 6.16 -7.64
C ALA A 66 8.82 7.35 -6.86
N TRP A 67 8.50 7.48 -5.57
CA TRP A 67 9.07 8.53 -4.71
C TRP A 67 10.54 8.27 -4.34
N VAL A 68 10.93 7.03 -4.02
CA VAL A 68 12.30 6.69 -3.64
C VAL A 68 13.26 6.72 -4.84
N ASP A 69 12.81 6.18 -5.96
CA ASP A 69 13.62 5.94 -7.17
C ASP A 69 13.59 7.13 -8.15
N GLY A 70 12.68 8.10 -7.93
CA GLY A 70 12.51 9.25 -8.83
C GLY A 70 11.88 8.88 -10.17
N GLY A 71 10.95 7.92 -10.17
CA GLY A 71 10.25 7.46 -11.37
C GLY A 71 9.33 8.51 -11.98
N ASP A 72 8.86 8.25 -13.21
CA ASP A 72 7.94 9.14 -13.92
C ASP A 72 6.63 9.28 -13.15
N ARG A 73 6.32 10.54 -12.80
CA ARG A 73 5.16 10.88 -11.97
C ARG A 73 3.85 10.87 -12.75
N ASP A 74 3.90 11.12 -14.06
CA ASP A 74 2.73 11.03 -14.92
C ASP A 74 2.37 9.57 -15.20
N GLU A 75 3.38 8.71 -15.37
CA GLU A 75 3.18 7.26 -15.42
C GLU A 75 2.57 6.73 -14.12
N LEU A 76 3.09 7.16 -12.96
CA LEU A 76 2.50 6.80 -11.65
C LEU A 76 1.01 7.18 -11.59
N VAL A 77 0.66 8.42 -11.94
CA VAL A 77 -0.74 8.87 -11.92
C VAL A 77 -1.60 8.04 -12.88
N ALA A 78 -1.10 7.72 -14.07
CA ALA A 78 -1.82 6.89 -15.02
C ALA A 78 -2.04 5.45 -14.53
N GLU A 79 -1.06 4.85 -13.84
CA GLU A 79 -1.21 3.54 -13.21
C GLU A 79 -2.19 3.59 -12.04
N LEU A 80 -2.08 4.58 -11.15
CA LEU A 80 -3.02 4.77 -10.04
C LEU A 80 -4.46 4.96 -10.53
N SER A 81 -4.65 5.66 -11.65
CA SER A 81 -5.97 5.96 -12.23
C SER A 81 -6.65 4.76 -12.88
N ARG A 82 -5.88 3.72 -13.27
CA ARG A 82 -6.41 2.52 -13.94
C ARG A 82 -6.82 1.42 -12.97
N ARG A 83 -6.49 1.57 -11.69
CA ARG A 83 -6.80 0.57 -10.66
C ARG A 83 -8.22 0.68 -10.17
N GLU A 84 -8.76 -0.45 -9.77
CA GLU A 84 -10.02 -0.52 -9.04
C GLU A 84 -9.76 -0.30 -7.55
N TYR A 85 -10.61 0.50 -6.92
CA TYR A 85 -10.52 0.77 -5.50
C TYR A 85 -11.85 0.48 -4.82
N THR A 86 -11.75 0.01 -3.59
CA THR A 86 -12.85 0.07 -2.64
C THR A 86 -12.77 1.37 -1.86
N PHE A 87 -13.94 1.87 -1.47
CA PHE A 87 -14.08 3.12 -0.75
C PHE A 87 -14.54 2.87 0.69
N PRO A 88 -14.37 3.85 1.59
CA PRO A 88 -14.73 3.65 2.98
C PRO A 88 -16.23 3.38 3.16
N GLU A 89 -16.56 2.36 3.93
CA GLU A 89 -17.94 2.09 4.34
C GLU A 89 -18.17 2.64 5.75
N TYR A 90 -19.19 3.48 5.89
CA TYR A 90 -19.57 4.07 7.16
C TYR A 90 -20.75 3.30 7.75
N ALA A 91 -20.64 2.99 9.05
CA ALA A 91 -21.74 2.35 9.77
C ALA A 91 -22.99 3.26 9.74
N PRO A 92 -24.19 2.71 9.54
CA PRO A 92 -25.41 3.49 9.58
C PRO A 92 -25.66 3.98 11.01
N TYR A 93 -26.17 5.21 11.12
CA TYR A 93 -26.60 5.78 12.41
C TYR A 93 -27.59 4.83 13.13
N PRO A 94 -27.52 4.64 14.47
CA PRO A 94 -26.69 5.35 15.45
C PRO A 94 -25.30 4.75 15.71
N PHE A 95 -24.84 3.81 14.89
CA PHE A 95 -23.56 3.15 15.11
C PHE A 95 -22.40 4.02 14.58
N GLU A 96 -21.34 4.14 15.37
CA GLU A 96 -20.09 4.76 14.93
C GLU A 96 -19.14 3.68 14.40
N GLY A 97 -18.57 3.92 13.22
CA GLY A 97 -17.60 3.01 12.61
C GLY A 97 -17.30 3.33 11.15
N ARG A 98 -16.06 3.09 10.74
CA ARG A 98 -15.59 3.23 9.36
C ARG A 98 -14.72 2.04 8.99
N LEU A 99 -15.14 1.28 7.99
CA LEU A 99 -14.28 0.28 7.36
C LEU A 99 -13.47 1.01 6.27
N PRO A 100 -12.13 1.01 6.36
CA PRO A 100 -11.30 1.65 5.33
C PRO A 100 -11.39 0.87 4.01
N GLY A 101 -11.41 1.60 2.90
CA GLY A 101 -11.27 1.03 1.56
C GLY A 101 -9.80 0.95 1.14
N THR A 102 -9.53 0.41 -0.05
CA THR A 102 -8.16 0.39 -0.61
C THR A 102 -7.69 1.78 -1.03
N TRP A 103 -8.60 2.69 -1.40
CA TRP A 103 -8.26 4.10 -1.72
C TRP A 103 -7.64 4.85 -0.52
N ASP A 104 -7.96 4.45 0.71
CA ASP A 104 -7.35 5.03 1.92
C ASP A 104 -5.81 4.98 1.91
N ARG A 105 -5.21 4.00 1.23
CA ARG A 105 -3.77 3.88 1.13
C ARG A 105 -3.16 5.01 0.29
N VAL A 106 -3.83 5.39 -0.80
CA VAL A 106 -3.45 6.52 -1.65
C VAL A 106 -3.59 7.83 -0.87
N VAL A 107 -4.70 8.02 -0.16
CA VAL A 107 -4.93 9.19 0.70
C VAL A 107 -3.84 9.32 1.76
N ARG A 108 -3.50 8.23 2.46
CA ARG A 108 -2.41 8.25 3.46
C ARG A 108 -1.06 8.55 2.84
N ALA A 109 -0.78 8.08 1.63
CA ALA A 109 0.47 8.35 0.95
C ALA A 109 0.61 9.84 0.59
N MET A 110 -0.48 10.49 0.17
CA MET A 110 -0.56 11.95 -0.01
C MET A 110 -0.34 12.69 1.31
N LEU A 111 -1.07 12.32 2.38
CA LEU A 111 -0.92 12.95 3.71
C LEU A 111 0.50 12.82 4.30
N HIS A 112 1.24 11.79 3.90
CA HIS A 112 2.63 11.59 4.30
C HIS A 112 3.65 12.26 3.38
N GLY A 113 3.22 12.87 2.27
CA GLY A 113 4.05 13.61 1.33
C GLY A 113 4.81 12.73 0.32
N TYR A 114 4.32 11.53 0.03
CA TYR A 114 4.87 10.66 -1.03
C TYR A 114 4.19 10.89 -2.39
N LEU A 115 3.01 11.51 -2.35
CA LEU A 115 2.22 11.95 -3.49
C LEU A 115 1.92 13.43 -3.28
N SER A 116 2.13 14.26 -4.30
CA SER A 116 1.75 15.67 -4.26
C SER A 116 0.23 15.83 -4.39
N ASP A 117 -0.28 16.99 -3.96
CA ASP A 117 -1.70 17.31 -4.07
C ASP A 117 -2.18 17.27 -5.53
N ASP A 118 -1.39 17.78 -6.47
CA ASP A 118 -1.72 17.77 -7.90
C ASP A 118 -1.78 16.36 -8.48
N GLU A 119 -0.87 15.47 -8.09
CA GLU A 119 -0.90 14.06 -8.52
C GLU A 119 -2.10 13.33 -7.93
N PHE A 120 -2.40 13.58 -6.65
CA PHE A 120 -3.56 13.01 -5.98
C PHE A 120 -4.87 13.44 -6.65
N GLU A 121 -5.04 14.74 -6.90
CA GLU A 121 -6.26 15.26 -7.52
C GLU A 121 -6.43 14.79 -8.97
N ARG A 122 -5.34 14.64 -9.73
CA ARG A 122 -5.38 14.04 -11.07
C ARG A 122 -5.88 12.59 -11.03
N ALA A 123 -5.35 11.76 -10.13
CA ALA A 123 -5.81 10.39 -9.98
C ALA A 123 -7.26 10.32 -9.48
N ARG A 124 -7.60 11.14 -8.48
CA ARG A 124 -8.95 11.24 -7.89
C ARG A 124 -10.00 11.66 -8.91
N GLY A 125 -9.68 12.59 -9.81
CA GLY A 125 -10.59 13.05 -10.86
C GLY A 125 -11.00 11.95 -11.85
N VAL A 126 -10.15 10.93 -12.02
CA VAL A 126 -10.45 9.74 -12.84
C VAL A 126 -11.18 8.69 -12.03
N VAL A 127 -10.68 8.36 -10.83
CA VAL A 127 -11.22 7.30 -9.96
C VAL A 127 -12.62 7.64 -9.43
N LYS A 128 -12.93 8.93 -9.23
CA LYS A 128 -14.22 9.45 -8.74
C LYS A 128 -14.74 8.71 -7.50
N PRO A 129 -14.03 8.77 -6.35
CA PRO A 129 -14.54 8.23 -5.10
C PRO A 129 -15.91 8.84 -4.77
N GLU A 130 -16.93 8.00 -4.56
CA GLU A 130 -18.32 8.48 -4.57
C GLU A 130 -18.61 9.50 -3.47
N ARG A 131 -18.00 9.40 -2.27
CA ARG A 131 -18.00 10.42 -1.19
C ARG A 131 -16.85 10.16 -0.20
N GLU A 132 -16.18 11.21 0.29
CA GLU A 132 -15.28 11.16 1.46
C GLU A 132 -16.01 11.62 2.73
#